data_AF-A0A3G5UFU1-F1
#
_entry.id   AF-A0A3G5UFU1-F1
#
_cell.length_a   1.000
_cell.length_b   1.000
_cell.length_c   1.000
_cell.angle_alpha   90.00
_cell.angle_beta   90.00
_cell.angle_gamma   90.00
#
_symmetry.space_group_name_H-M   'P 1'
#
loop_
_entity.id
_entity.type
_entity.pdbx_description
1 polymer ?
#
loop_
_entity_poly.entity_id
_entity_poly.type
_entity_poly.pdbx_seq_one_letter_code
_entity_poly.pdbx_strand_id
1 'polypeptide(L)'
;MKRKMAGKWFSFLSALIILLGIAMPQVKAEVMNRETYKMDWSYSNSKQREIKTEIIKTASGSIAYCLTPDLRSPNGEDLPEMGKTSDAVYRVLLNGYPQKSPSELGVATTEEAHYATQLAVWIAANELTEEDLVAKNERVHNLMKRLVEASKKETGSQDVFFKVNPVDSQTATQKGDYLETGFYAVQTNAVSGSYTILPENAPKGLRIVNENGEEKSTLSINEKFKILIPKNTSSGNFKMKVKSTLTNLQAIAFKGSEKVQNTTVLLQRNSEKISTDLVVNWESVGSLKIMKLGEKKEVLKGAVFEVSNENFKQNVTTNDKGIAELGNLPIGIYSVKEIQAPAGYVLDGSVKKIEVKTGETAVLELKNENVKGELEITKVDVADGNTKLPNAEFTIYNEQGKEVVKGKTDEKGVAKFKLPYGKYTYKETIAPNGYVINEETFAFEIKENGQIIKHIVQDKKVEGELEITKVDIADGNTKLPNAEFTIYNEQGKEVVKGKTDEKGVAKFKLPYGKYTYKETIAPNGYVINEETFAFEIKENGEIIKHIVKNKKEEKASLPSKPNKPTPNGEVKPSADVKPMQQPNIHNEVRLPATGGVGNEFTVLFVLGLGFIIAGAYVLKMKNRKEM
;
A
#
# COMPACT_ATOMS: atom_id res chain seq x y z
N MET A 1 -15.09 18.57 -76.48
CA MET A 1 -13.61 18.38 -76.33
C MET A 1 -13.36 17.26 -75.30
N LYS A 2 -12.12 16.76 -75.16
CA LYS A 2 -11.71 15.61 -74.31
C LYS A 2 -12.41 15.61 -72.92
N ARG A 3 -13.20 14.60 -72.51
CA ARG A 3 -12.85 13.20 -72.13
C ARG A 3 -12.14 13.07 -70.76
N LYS A 4 -12.90 12.96 -69.65
CA LYS A 4 -12.58 12.20 -68.42
C LYS A 4 -13.67 12.36 -67.33
N MET A 5 -14.53 11.36 -67.15
CA MET A 5 -15.08 10.91 -65.85
C MET A 5 -15.92 9.64 -66.08
N ALA A 6 -15.32 8.48 -65.84
CA ALA A 6 -15.98 7.18 -65.81
C ALA A 6 -15.13 6.28 -64.91
N GLY A 7 -15.60 6.01 -63.69
CA GLY A 7 -14.80 5.32 -62.68
C GLY A 7 -15.65 4.52 -61.70
N LYS A 8 -15.36 3.22 -61.59
CA LYS A 8 -15.76 2.32 -60.50
C LYS A 8 -17.28 2.14 -60.25
N TRP A 9 -18.04 1.70 -61.26
CA TRP A 9 -19.36 1.06 -61.05
C TRP A 9 -19.54 -0.19 -61.95
N PHE A 10 -18.58 -1.12 -61.93
CA PHE A 10 -18.73 -2.45 -62.54
C PHE A 10 -17.77 -3.48 -61.90
N SER A 11 -18.21 -4.17 -60.84
CA SER A 11 -17.54 -5.35 -60.27
C SER A 11 -18.45 -6.17 -59.34
N PHE A 12 -19.75 -6.28 -59.67
CA PHE A 12 -20.74 -7.06 -58.89
C PHE A 12 -21.77 -7.76 -59.79
N LEU A 13 -21.31 -8.40 -60.88
CA LEU A 13 -22.17 -9.23 -61.72
C LEU A 13 -21.41 -10.36 -62.44
N SER A 14 -20.76 -11.25 -61.69
CA SER A 14 -20.10 -12.46 -62.21
C SER A 14 -20.02 -13.60 -61.18
N ALA A 15 -20.96 -13.67 -60.24
CA ALA A 15 -21.03 -14.70 -59.18
C ALA A 15 -22.48 -15.09 -58.81
N LEU A 16 -23.36 -15.11 -59.81
CA LEU A 16 -24.75 -15.57 -59.69
C LEU A 16 -25.03 -16.48 -60.90
N ILE A 17 -25.88 -17.51 -60.72
CA ILE A 17 -26.10 -18.62 -61.69
C ILE A 17 -24.95 -19.64 -61.79
N ILE A 18 -24.25 -19.96 -60.68
CA ILE A 18 -23.80 -21.35 -60.40
C ILE A 18 -23.93 -21.61 -58.89
N LEU A 19 -25.15 -21.88 -58.39
CA LEU A 19 -25.38 -22.57 -57.10
C LEU A 19 -26.85 -23.02 -56.85
N LEU A 20 -27.66 -23.17 -57.91
CA LEU A 20 -28.84 -24.05 -57.89
C LEU A 20 -28.52 -25.46 -58.39
N GLY A 21 -27.26 -25.87 -58.23
CA GLY A 21 -26.93 -27.28 -58.11
C GLY A 21 -27.53 -27.79 -56.80
N ILE A 22 -28.78 -28.25 -56.86
CA ILE A 22 -29.36 -29.09 -55.80
C ILE A 22 -28.47 -30.32 -55.75
N ALA A 23 -27.59 -30.36 -54.74
CA ALA A 23 -26.80 -31.53 -54.44
C ALA A 23 -27.75 -32.61 -53.93
N MET A 24 -28.39 -33.34 -54.87
CA MET A 24 -29.13 -34.55 -54.56
C MET A 24 -28.19 -35.42 -53.74
N PRO A 25 -28.58 -35.84 -52.51
CA PRO A 25 -27.70 -36.61 -51.66
C PRO A 25 -27.28 -37.85 -52.45
N GLN A 26 -25.97 -38.00 -52.65
CA GLN A 26 -25.40 -39.21 -53.22
C GLN A 26 -25.68 -40.33 -52.23
N VAL A 27 -26.80 -41.04 -52.45
CA VAL A 27 -27.23 -42.12 -51.58
C VAL A 27 -26.15 -43.19 -51.68
N LYS A 28 -25.40 -43.39 -50.59
CA LYS A 28 -24.37 -44.40 -50.54
C LYS A 28 -25.02 -45.75 -50.76
N ALA A 29 -24.50 -46.51 -51.70
CA ALA A 29 -24.90 -47.87 -51.96
C ALA A 29 -23.67 -48.77 -51.81
N GLU A 30 -23.89 -49.99 -51.33
CA GLU A 30 -22.85 -51.02 -51.27
C GLU A 30 -23.31 -52.26 -52.04
N VAL A 31 -22.47 -52.72 -52.97
CA VAL A 31 -22.65 -54.01 -53.65
C VAL A 31 -22.46 -55.13 -52.64
N MET A 32 -23.44 -56.04 -52.57
CA MET A 32 -23.46 -57.13 -51.60
C MET A 32 -23.45 -58.51 -52.28
N ASN A 33 -22.53 -59.37 -51.86
CA ASN A 33 -22.36 -60.73 -52.37
C ASN A 33 -22.63 -61.75 -51.25
N ARG A 34 -23.14 -62.93 -51.59
CA ARG A 34 -23.51 -63.98 -50.60
C ARG A 34 -22.68 -65.24 -50.76
N GLU A 35 -22.47 -65.93 -49.64
CA GLU A 35 -21.70 -67.17 -49.54
C GLU A 35 -22.52 -68.22 -48.78
N THR A 36 -22.74 -69.38 -49.38
CA THR A 36 -23.56 -70.46 -48.81
C THR A 36 -22.73 -71.39 -47.92
N TYR A 37 -23.34 -71.89 -46.86
CA TYR A 37 -22.71 -72.81 -45.90
C TYR A 37 -23.67 -73.94 -45.50
N LYS A 38 -23.16 -74.97 -44.82
CA LYS A 38 -23.96 -76.06 -44.23
C LYS A 38 -24.21 -75.76 -42.76
N MET A 39 -25.43 -76.02 -42.30
CA MET A 39 -25.87 -75.79 -40.92
C MET A 39 -27.06 -76.70 -40.59
N ASP A 40 -27.21 -77.04 -39.32
CA ASP A 40 -28.40 -77.70 -38.78
C ASP A 40 -29.52 -76.64 -38.63
N TRP A 41 -30.23 -76.36 -39.72
CA TRP A 41 -31.22 -75.28 -39.79
C TRP A 41 -32.41 -75.53 -38.85
N SER A 42 -32.74 -74.54 -38.02
CA SER A 42 -33.98 -74.52 -37.25
C SER A 42 -35.19 -74.52 -38.18
N TYR A 43 -36.27 -75.19 -37.75
CA TYR A 43 -37.52 -75.27 -38.51
C TYR A 43 -38.57 -74.31 -37.91
N SER A 44 -39.23 -73.52 -38.75
CA SER A 44 -40.34 -72.64 -38.36
C SER A 44 -41.66 -73.39 -38.48
N ASN A 45 -42.41 -73.46 -37.38
CA ASN A 45 -43.71 -74.13 -37.34
C ASN A 45 -44.76 -73.39 -38.18
N SER A 46 -44.79 -72.06 -38.11
CA SER A 46 -45.74 -71.21 -38.85
C SER A 46 -45.42 -71.12 -40.35
N LYS A 47 -44.14 -71.01 -40.73
CA LYS A 47 -43.71 -70.94 -42.13
C LYS A 47 -43.50 -72.34 -42.76
N GLN A 48 -43.70 -73.41 -41.99
CA GLN A 48 -43.59 -74.83 -42.37
C GLN A 48 -42.29 -75.21 -43.10
N ARG A 49 -41.18 -74.53 -42.79
CA ARG A 49 -39.91 -74.67 -43.51
C ARG A 49 -38.69 -74.49 -42.62
N GLU A 50 -37.56 -75.04 -43.07
CA GLU A 50 -36.25 -74.69 -42.54
C GLU A 50 -35.95 -73.20 -42.77
N ILE A 51 -35.44 -72.53 -41.74
CA ILE A 51 -35.05 -71.12 -41.76
C ILE A 51 -33.56 -71.02 -42.10
N LYS A 52 -33.26 -70.78 -43.38
CA LYS A 52 -31.91 -70.75 -43.95
C LYS A 52 -31.44 -69.33 -44.21
N THR A 53 -30.12 -69.14 -44.33
CA THR A 53 -29.48 -67.87 -44.68
C THR A 53 -28.12 -68.12 -45.34
N GLU A 54 -27.51 -67.08 -45.88
CA GLU A 54 -26.16 -67.05 -46.44
C GLU A 54 -25.32 -65.99 -45.71
N ILE A 55 -23.99 -66.13 -45.70
CA ILE A 55 -23.13 -65.05 -45.21
C ILE A 55 -23.08 -63.97 -46.29
N ILE A 56 -23.64 -62.80 -46.03
CA ILE A 56 -23.56 -61.66 -46.95
C ILE A 56 -22.33 -60.82 -46.60
N LYS A 57 -21.53 -60.48 -47.61
CA LYS A 57 -20.36 -59.60 -47.50
C LYS A 57 -20.53 -58.42 -48.46
N THR A 58 -20.33 -57.20 -47.97
CA THR A 58 -20.30 -56.02 -48.83
C THR A 58 -18.96 -55.92 -49.57
N ALA A 59 -18.87 -55.06 -50.58
CA ALA A 59 -17.63 -54.81 -51.31
C ALA A 59 -16.45 -54.33 -50.43
N SER A 60 -16.71 -53.82 -49.20
CA SER A 60 -15.67 -53.48 -48.22
C SER A 60 -15.22 -54.66 -47.34
N GLY A 61 -15.81 -55.86 -47.52
CA GLY A 61 -15.56 -57.05 -46.70
C GLY A 61 -16.37 -57.12 -45.41
N SER A 62 -17.19 -56.10 -45.12
CA SER A 62 -18.07 -56.06 -43.95
C SER A 62 -19.19 -57.11 -44.06
N ILE A 63 -19.52 -57.81 -42.98
CA ILE A 63 -20.63 -58.77 -42.97
C ILE A 63 -21.96 -58.01 -42.82
N ALA A 64 -22.89 -58.29 -43.72
CA ALA A 64 -24.26 -57.80 -43.68
C ALA A 64 -25.21 -58.91 -43.18
N TYR A 65 -26.26 -58.52 -42.47
CA TYR A 65 -27.32 -59.42 -42.02
C TYR A 65 -28.63 -59.15 -42.77
N CYS A 66 -29.37 -60.23 -43.02
CA CYS A 66 -30.73 -60.23 -43.55
C CYS A 66 -31.70 -59.55 -42.57
N LEU A 67 -32.60 -58.68 -43.05
CA LEU A 67 -33.67 -58.08 -42.23
C LEU A 67 -35.02 -58.81 -42.34
N THR A 68 -35.21 -59.78 -43.24
CA THR A 68 -36.40 -60.67 -43.27
C THR A 68 -36.03 -62.09 -43.71
N PRO A 69 -36.66 -63.16 -43.20
CA PRO A 69 -36.41 -64.53 -43.65
C PRO A 69 -37.16 -64.90 -44.94
N ASP A 70 -38.07 -64.06 -45.46
CA ASP A 70 -39.03 -64.42 -46.52
C ASP A 70 -38.65 -63.94 -47.94
N LEU A 71 -37.68 -63.04 -48.08
CA LEU A 71 -37.15 -62.59 -49.38
C LEU A 71 -35.67 -62.99 -49.55
N ARG A 72 -35.22 -63.24 -50.79
CA ARG A 72 -33.84 -63.71 -51.02
C ARG A 72 -32.78 -62.65 -50.69
N SER A 73 -31.62 -63.14 -50.29
CA SER A 73 -30.40 -62.35 -50.09
C SER A 73 -29.90 -61.72 -51.40
N PRO A 74 -29.20 -60.57 -51.33
CA PRO A 74 -28.51 -59.98 -52.47
C PRO A 74 -27.30 -60.81 -52.94
N ASN A 75 -26.95 -60.67 -54.21
CA ASN A 75 -25.86 -61.35 -54.89
C ASN A 75 -25.38 -60.53 -56.11
N GLY A 76 -24.59 -59.49 -55.85
CA GLY A 76 -24.06 -58.57 -56.87
C GLY A 76 -24.97 -57.39 -57.18
N GLU A 77 -26.13 -57.27 -56.53
CA GLU A 77 -26.91 -56.02 -56.54
C GLU A 77 -26.26 -54.95 -55.64
N ASP A 78 -26.43 -53.69 -56.06
CA ASP A 78 -26.03 -52.49 -55.32
C ASP A 78 -27.23 -51.96 -54.51
N LEU A 79 -27.11 -51.93 -53.18
CA LEU A 79 -28.22 -51.60 -52.28
C LEU A 79 -28.00 -50.22 -51.64
N PRO A 80 -28.89 -49.23 -51.83
CA PRO A 80 -28.77 -47.90 -51.23
C PRO A 80 -29.09 -47.86 -49.73
N GLU A 81 -28.37 -47.04 -48.97
CA GLU A 81 -28.69 -46.71 -47.57
C GLU A 81 -30.13 -46.14 -47.46
N MET A 82 -30.90 -46.63 -46.47
CA MET A 82 -32.25 -46.17 -46.15
C MET A 82 -32.46 -45.71 -44.69
N GLY A 83 -31.40 -45.73 -43.87
CA GLY A 83 -31.43 -45.23 -42.50
C GLY A 83 -30.71 -46.14 -41.50
N LYS A 84 -31.25 -46.24 -40.29
CA LYS A 84 -30.79 -47.13 -39.20
C LYS A 84 -31.84 -48.20 -38.92
N THR A 85 -31.43 -49.37 -38.42
CA THR A 85 -32.37 -50.33 -37.82
C THR A 85 -32.82 -49.87 -36.42
N SER A 86 -33.71 -50.63 -35.78
CA SER A 86 -34.01 -50.46 -34.35
C SER A 86 -32.76 -50.64 -33.49
N ASP A 87 -32.74 -50.01 -32.31
CA ASP A 87 -31.66 -50.21 -31.33
C ASP A 87 -31.61 -51.66 -30.79
N ALA A 88 -32.71 -52.42 -30.88
CA ALA A 88 -32.71 -53.85 -30.56
C ALA A 88 -31.85 -54.65 -31.56
N VAL A 89 -32.06 -54.46 -32.87
CA VAL A 89 -31.23 -55.09 -33.91
C VAL A 89 -29.76 -54.65 -33.76
N TYR A 90 -29.50 -53.35 -33.51
CA TYR A 90 -28.16 -52.85 -33.22
C TYR A 90 -27.49 -53.57 -32.04
N ARG A 91 -28.21 -53.78 -30.92
CA ARG A 91 -27.69 -54.52 -29.76
C ARG A 91 -27.43 -55.99 -30.03
N VAL A 92 -28.16 -56.63 -30.95
CA VAL A 92 -27.79 -57.97 -31.47
C VAL A 92 -26.46 -57.91 -32.20
N LEU A 93 -26.29 -56.95 -33.13
CA LEU A 93 -25.07 -56.83 -33.94
C LEU A 93 -23.83 -56.47 -33.09
N LEU A 94 -23.96 -55.62 -32.08
CA LEU A 94 -22.90 -55.31 -31.11
C LEU A 94 -22.44 -56.56 -30.34
N ASN A 95 -23.37 -57.47 -30.01
CA ASN A 95 -23.10 -58.59 -29.13
C ASN A 95 -22.82 -59.91 -29.84
N GLY A 96 -23.12 -60.00 -31.14
CA GLY A 96 -22.97 -61.20 -31.97
C GLY A 96 -21.74 -61.20 -32.87
N TYR A 97 -21.80 -62.03 -33.90
CA TYR A 97 -20.75 -62.16 -34.90
C TYR A 97 -20.86 -61.04 -35.96
N PRO A 98 -19.77 -60.47 -36.52
CA PRO A 98 -18.36 -60.75 -36.24
C PRO A 98 -17.74 -59.85 -35.15
N GLN A 99 -18.51 -59.09 -34.38
CA GLN A 99 -17.96 -58.22 -33.32
C GLN A 99 -17.29 -59.01 -32.18
N LYS A 100 -17.73 -60.25 -31.97
CA LYS A 100 -17.10 -61.23 -31.07
C LYS A 100 -16.82 -62.52 -31.84
N SER A 101 -15.73 -63.20 -31.49
CA SER A 101 -15.34 -64.48 -32.09
C SER A 101 -16.28 -65.62 -31.68
N PRO A 102 -16.34 -66.74 -32.43
CA PRO A 102 -17.11 -67.92 -32.03
C PRO A 102 -16.80 -68.42 -30.61
N SER A 103 -15.53 -68.35 -30.19
CA SER A 103 -15.08 -68.75 -28.86
C SER A 103 -15.66 -67.86 -27.74
N GLU A 104 -15.60 -66.52 -27.90
CA GLU A 104 -16.24 -65.58 -26.97
C GLU A 104 -17.77 -65.72 -26.97
N LEU A 105 -18.33 -66.09 -28.12
CA LEU A 105 -19.76 -66.32 -28.27
C LEU A 105 -20.21 -67.66 -27.67
N GLY A 106 -19.30 -68.61 -27.41
CA GLY A 106 -19.61 -69.92 -26.83
C GLY A 106 -20.11 -70.96 -27.85
N VAL A 107 -19.70 -70.83 -29.13
CA VAL A 107 -20.09 -71.71 -30.24
C VAL A 107 -18.87 -72.22 -31.00
N ALA A 108 -19.00 -73.33 -31.72
CA ALA A 108 -17.86 -74.07 -32.25
C ALA A 108 -17.28 -73.47 -33.54
N THR A 109 -18.10 -72.82 -34.37
CA THR A 109 -17.67 -72.33 -35.69
C THR A 109 -18.21 -70.93 -36.04
N THR A 110 -17.64 -70.32 -37.07
CA THR A 110 -18.09 -69.07 -37.69
C THR A 110 -19.53 -69.16 -38.21
N GLU A 111 -19.94 -70.33 -38.69
CA GLU A 111 -21.27 -70.58 -39.23
C GLU A 111 -22.31 -70.66 -38.11
N GLU A 112 -21.99 -71.32 -36.99
CA GLU A 112 -22.86 -71.32 -35.80
C GLU A 112 -23.04 -69.91 -35.23
N ALA A 113 -21.94 -69.14 -35.18
CA ALA A 113 -21.93 -67.77 -34.68
C ALA A 113 -22.75 -66.83 -35.58
N HIS A 114 -22.58 -66.91 -36.89
CA HIS A 114 -23.34 -66.17 -37.89
C HIS A 114 -24.83 -66.53 -37.85
N TYR A 115 -25.16 -67.83 -37.89
CA TYR A 115 -26.56 -68.27 -37.96
C TYR A 115 -27.36 -67.88 -36.72
N ALA A 116 -26.79 -68.05 -35.52
CA ALA A 116 -27.42 -67.61 -34.28
C ALA A 116 -27.61 -66.08 -34.21
N THR A 117 -26.64 -65.32 -34.73
CA THR A 117 -26.76 -63.86 -34.84
C THR A 117 -27.87 -63.47 -35.82
N GLN A 118 -27.98 -64.15 -36.96
CA GLN A 118 -29.03 -63.91 -37.96
C GLN A 118 -30.44 -64.23 -37.43
N LEU A 119 -30.61 -65.35 -36.73
CA LEU A 119 -31.87 -65.68 -36.06
C LEU A 119 -32.25 -64.61 -35.03
N ALA A 120 -31.28 -64.15 -34.23
CA ALA A 120 -31.50 -63.09 -33.26
C ALA A 120 -31.83 -61.73 -33.91
N VAL A 121 -31.25 -61.40 -35.07
CA VAL A 121 -31.59 -60.20 -35.85
C VAL A 121 -33.05 -60.23 -36.29
N TRP A 122 -33.54 -61.36 -36.85
CA TRP A 122 -34.94 -61.48 -37.27
C TRP A 122 -35.93 -61.41 -36.09
N ILE A 123 -35.59 -61.99 -34.93
CA ILE A 123 -36.42 -61.88 -33.72
C ILE A 123 -36.42 -60.44 -33.19
N ALA A 124 -35.28 -59.75 -33.18
CA ALA A 124 -35.18 -58.34 -32.81
C ALA A 124 -35.78 -57.36 -33.83
N ALA A 125 -36.06 -57.83 -35.05
CA ALA A 125 -36.82 -57.14 -36.10
C ALA A 125 -38.32 -57.53 -36.13
N ASN A 126 -38.76 -58.41 -35.22
CA ASN A 126 -40.13 -58.93 -35.13
C ASN A 126 -40.62 -59.81 -36.32
N GLU A 127 -39.69 -60.34 -37.12
CA GLU A 127 -39.96 -61.21 -38.27
C GLU A 127 -40.15 -62.69 -37.89
N LEU A 128 -39.68 -63.07 -36.70
CA LEU A 128 -39.75 -64.41 -36.11
C LEU A 128 -39.96 -64.29 -34.58
N THR A 129 -40.45 -65.36 -33.94
CA THR A 129 -40.52 -65.47 -32.48
C THR A 129 -39.68 -66.65 -31.98
N GLU A 130 -39.27 -66.61 -30.71
CA GLU A 130 -38.49 -67.70 -30.09
C GLU A 130 -39.29 -69.01 -29.98
N GLU A 131 -40.62 -68.93 -29.94
CA GLU A 131 -41.55 -70.07 -29.80
C GLU A 131 -41.89 -70.76 -31.13
N ASP A 132 -41.73 -70.06 -32.25
CA ASP A 132 -41.95 -70.60 -33.60
C ASP A 132 -40.84 -71.55 -34.06
N LEU A 133 -39.65 -71.45 -33.48
CA LEU A 133 -38.42 -72.10 -33.94
C LEU A 133 -38.13 -73.43 -33.21
N VAL A 134 -38.19 -74.53 -33.96
CA VAL A 134 -37.73 -75.84 -33.49
C VAL A 134 -36.23 -75.97 -33.73
N ALA A 135 -35.46 -75.95 -32.64
CA ALA A 135 -34.00 -76.10 -32.64
C ALA A 135 -33.53 -77.41 -33.31
N LYS A 136 -32.38 -77.34 -34.00
CA LYS A 136 -31.59 -78.51 -34.42
C LYS A 136 -30.16 -78.53 -33.86
N ASN A 137 -29.64 -77.38 -33.42
CA ASN A 137 -28.34 -77.25 -32.77
C ASN A 137 -28.47 -76.37 -31.52
N GLU A 138 -28.12 -76.93 -30.36
CA GLU A 138 -28.29 -76.25 -29.06
C GLU A 138 -27.33 -75.08 -28.86
N ARG A 139 -26.10 -75.14 -29.39
CA ARG A 139 -25.12 -74.04 -29.29
C ARG A 139 -25.64 -72.79 -29.99
N VAL A 140 -26.16 -72.97 -31.21
CA VAL A 140 -26.82 -71.93 -32.00
C VAL A 140 -28.00 -71.33 -31.20
N HIS A 141 -28.89 -72.17 -30.66
CA HIS A 141 -30.08 -71.67 -29.97
C HIS A 141 -29.77 -70.99 -28.61
N ASN A 142 -28.74 -71.45 -27.88
CA ASN A 142 -28.30 -70.83 -26.64
C ASN A 142 -27.65 -69.46 -26.90
N LEU A 143 -26.83 -69.35 -27.96
CA LEU A 143 -26.31 -68.06 -28.42
C LEU A 143 -27.44 -67.13 -28.87
N MET A 144 -28.37 -67.60 -29.69
CA MET A 144 -29.53 -66.83 -30.16
C MET A 144 -30.33 -66.24 -28.99
N LYS A 145 -30.70 -67.07 -28.00
CA LYS A 145 -31.40 -66.63 -26.78
C LYS A 145 -30.61 -65.53 -26.05
N ARG A 146 -29.29 -65.69 -25.88
CA ARG A 146 -28.45 -64.68 -25.21
C ARG A 146 -28.40 -63.35 -25.98
N LEU A 147 -28.35 -63.38 -27.31
CA LEU A 147 -28.35 -62.17 -28.15
C LEU A 147 -29.71 -61.46 -28.15
N VAL A 148 -30.80 -62.21 -28.21
CA VAL A 148 -32.17 -61.68 -28.10
C VAL A 148 -32.44 -61.13 -26.70
N GLU A 149 -31.87 -61.72 -25.66
CA GLU A 149 -31.98 -61.20 -24.29
C GLU A 149 -31.15 -59.93 -24.08
N ALA A 150 -29.94 -59.86 -24.65
CA ALA A 150 -29.13 -58.64 -24.67
C ALA A 150 -29.84 -57.49 -25.41
N SER A 151 -30.53 -57.78 -26.52
CA SER A 151 -31.27 -56.75 -27.26
C SER A 151 -32.48 -56.18 -26.49
N LYS A 152 -33.06 -56.95 -25.56
CA LYS A 152 -34.11 -56.53 -24.62
C LYS A 152 -33.56 -55.78 -23.40
N LYS A 153 -32.42 -56.21 -22.83
CA LYS A 153 -31.92 -55.74 -21.51
C LYS A 153 -30.84 -54.66 -21.55
N GLU A 154 -29.97 -54.63 -22.56
CA GLU A 154 -28.89 -53.65 -22.60
C GLU A 154 -29.39 -52.27 -23.07
N THR A 155 -28.75 -51.20 -22.58
CA THR A 155 -29.14 -49.80 -22.85
C THR A 155 -28.38 -49.17 -24.03
N GLY A 156 -27.59 -49.97 -24.78
CA GLY A 156 -26.86 -49.51 -25.96
C GLY A 156 -27.80 -48.94 -27.03
N SER A 157 -27.49 -47.71 -27.49
CA SER A 157 -28.27 -46.97 -28.48
C SER A 157 -27.38 -46.39 -29.58
N GLN A 158 -27.93 -46.24 -30.78
CA GLN A 158 -27.28 -45.63 -31.94
C GLN A 158 -27.34 -44.09 -31.96
N ASP A 159 -28.05 -43.48 -31.00
CA ASP A 159 -28.11 -42.02 -30.89
C ASP A 159 -26.85 -41.51 -30.18
N VAL A 160 -26.19 -40.53 -30.80
CA VAL A 160 -24.86 -40.09 -30.36
C VAL A 160 -24.98 -39.18 -29.13
N PHE A 161 -24.65 -39.75 -27.96
CA PHE A 161 -24.56 -39.04 -26.70
C PHE A 161 -23.25 -38.27 -26.62
N PHE A 162 -23.34 -37.00 -26.20
CA PHE A 162 -22.19 -36.14 -25.94
C PHE A 162 -22.57 -35.15 -24.83
N LYS A 163 -21.77 -35.11 -23.76
CA LYS A 163 -21.89 -34.16 -22.67
C LYS A 163 -20.50 -33.81 -22.14
N VAL A 164 -20.27 -32.54 -21.80
CA VAL A 164 -19.10 -32.14 -20.99
C VAL A 164 -19.54 -32.05 -19.53
N ASN A 165 -18.73 -32.57 -18.61
CA ASN A 165 -18.92 -32.42 -17.17
C ASN A 165 -17.66 -31.78 -16.54
N PRO A 166 -17.77 -30.87 -15.55
CA PRO A 166 -19.00 -30.24 -15.06
C PRO A 166 -19.67 -29.36 -16.12
N VAL A 167 -20.98 -29.13 -15.95
CA VAL A 167 -21.79 -28.25 -16.81
C VAL A 167 -21.83 -26.82 -16.24
N ASP A 168 -21.85 -26.71 -14.92
CA ASP A 168 -21.98 -25.44 -14.20
C ASP A 168 -20.73 -24.55 -14.33
N SER A 169 -20.92 -23.25 -14.20
CA SER A 169 -19.84 -22.24 -14.18
C SER A 169 -18.77 -22.62 -13.14
N GLN A 170 -17.50 -22.66 -13.55
CA GLN A 170 -16.39 -23.02 -12.65
C GLN A 170 -15.57 -21.79 -12.26
N THR A 171 -15.20 -21.71 -10.98
CA THR A 171 -14.27 -20.69 -10.48
C THR A 171 -12.85 -21.23 -10.48
N ALA A 172 -11.91 -20.55 -11.13
CA ALA A 172 -10.49 -20.87 -11.07
C ALA A 172 -9.86 -20.31 -9.79
N THR A 173 -9.09 -21.12 -9.08
CA THR A 173 -8.52 -20.78 -7.76
C THR A 173 -6.99 -20.85 -7.75
N GLN A 174 -6.34 -20.01 -6.93
CA GLN A 174 -4.89 -19.84 -6.98
C GLN A 174 -4.11 -21.07 -6.51
N LYS A 175 -3.12 -21.48 -7.32
CA LYS A 175 -2.19 -22.56 -7.04
C LYS A 175 -0.84 -22.27 -7.68
N GLY A 176 0.11 -21.77 -6.87
CA GLY A 176 1.38 -21.24 -7.38
C GLY A 176 1.17 -20.01 -8.28
N ASP A 177 1.74 -20.05 -9.47
CA ASP A 177 1.70 -18.94 -10.44
C ASP A 177 0.46 -18.91 -11.34
N TYR A 178 -0.49 -19.83 -11.15
CA TYR A 178 -1.74 -19.91 -11.92
C TYR A 178 -2.97 -19.90 -11.02
N LEU A 179 -4.09 -19.47 -11.59
CA LEU A 179 -5.44 -19.81 -11.13
C LEU A 179 -5.87 -21.03 -11.95
N GLU A 180 -6.25 -22.14 -11.30
CA GLU A 180 -6.65 -23.37 -11.99
C GLU A 180 -8.10 -23.79 -11.69
N THR A 181 -8.74 -24.37 -12.70
CA THR A 181 -10.03 -25.07 -12.54
C THR A 181 -9.82 -26.52 -12.09
N GLY A 182 -10.90 -27.17 -11.66
CA GLY A 182 -10.99 -28.64 -11.71
C GLY A 182 -10.89 -29.18 -13.14
N PHE A 183 -10.82 -30.50 -13.26
CA PHE A 183 -10.81 -31.19 -14.56
C PHE A 183 -12.23 -31.32 -15.16
N TYR A 184 -12.32 -31.01 -16.45
CA TYR A 184 -13.46 -31.29 -17.31
C TYR A 184 -13.24 -32.62 -18.06
N ALA A 185 -14.32 -33.37 -18.26
CA ALA A 185 -14.33 -34.64 -18.98
C ALA A 185 -15.45 -34.68 -20.03
N VAL A 186 -15.20 -35.31 -21.18
CA VAL A 186 -16.22 -35.64 -22.18
C VAL A 186 -16.84 -36.99 -21.85
N GLN A 187 -18.16 -37.04 -21.78
CA GLN A 187 -18.95 -38.25 -21.60
C GLN A 187 -19.69 -38.55 -22.92
N THR A 188 -19.48 -39.74 -23.48
CA THR A 188 -20.02 -40.13 -24.79
C THR A 188 -20.23 -41.65 -24.87
N ASN A 189 -21.05 -42.11 -25.81
CA ASN A 189 -21.17 -43.52 -26.22
C ASN A 189 -20.37 -43.84 -27.51
N ALA A 190 -19.50 -42.92 -27.96
CA ALA A 190 -18.59 -43.14 -29.07
C ALA A 190 -17.49 -44.17 -28.72
N VAL A 191 -17.08 -44.97 -29.70
CA VAL A 191 -15.99 -45.95 -29.54
C VAL A 191 -14.60 -45.32 -29.68
N SER A 192 -14.51 -44.18 -30.38
CA SER A 192 -13.33 -43.35 -30.48
C SER A 192 -13.71 -41.91 -30.87
N GLY A 193 -12.78 -40.97 -30.76
CA GLY A 193 -13.00 -39.58 -31.14
C GLY A 193 -11.98 -38.64 -30.52
N SER A 194 -12.08 -37.37 -30.90
CA SER A 194 -11.28 -36.28 -30.32
C SER A 194 -12.13 -35.03 -30.12
N TYR A 195 -11.65 -34.13 -29.27
CA TYR A 195 -12.29 -32.84 -29.01
C TYR A 195 -11.28 -31.70 -28.90
N THR A 196 -11.70 -30.51 -29.31
CA THR A 196 -10.94 -29.26 -29.27
C THR A 196 -11.67 -28.24 -28.39
N ILE A 197 -10.93 -27.58 -27.50
CA ILE A 197 -11.45 -26.48 -26.68
C ILE A 197 -11.37 -25.19 -27.50
N LEU A 198 -12.49 -24.49 -27.61
CA LEU A 198 -12.65 -23.23 -28.34
C LEU A 198 -12.97 -22.12 -27.34
N PRO A 199 -11.96 -21.41 -26.79
CA PRO A 199 -12.16 -20.30 -25.87
C PRO A 199 -12.56 -19.00 -26.59
N GLU A 200 -13.54 -18.29 -26.03
CA GLU A 200 -14.06 -17.00 -26.51
C GLU A 200 -13.64 -15.90 -25.52
N ASN A 201 -12.92 -14.88 -26.02
CA ASN A 201 -12.42 -13.74 -25.24
C ASN A 201 -11.57 -14.09 -23.99
N ALA A 202 -10.84 -15.21 -24.04
CA ALA A 202 -10.00 -15.65 -22.92
C ALA A 202 -8.83 -14.69 -22.58
N PRO A 203 -8.37 -14.69 -21.32
CA PRO A 203 -7.23 -13.90 -20.89
C PRO A 203 -5.91 -14.31 -21.58
N LYS A 204 -4.98 -13.35 -21.70
CA LYS A 204 -3.65 -13.60 -22.27
C LYS A 204 -2.86 -14.58 -21.38
N GLY A 205 -2.23 -15.56 -22.01
CA GLY A 205 -1.47 -16.60 -21.30
C GLY A 205 -2.32 -17.72 -20.71
N LEU A 206 -3.60 -17.83 -21.09
CA LEU A 206 -4.41 -19.04 -20.88
C LEU A 206 -3.64 -20.28 -21.35
N ARG A 207 -3.63 -21.34 -20.54
CA ARG A 207 -3.21 -22.69 -20.95
C ARG A 207 -4.32 -23.69 -20.71
N ILE A 208 -4.36 -24.72 -21.55
CA ILE A 208 -5.24 -25.88 -21.42
C ILE A 208 -4.33 -27.10 -21.28
N VAL A 209 -4.44 -27.82 -20.17
CA VAL A 209 -3.56 -28.96 -19.88
C VAL A 209 -4.35 -30.22 -19.55
N ASN A 210 -3.81 -31.39 -19.91
CA ASN A 210 -4.39 -32.68 -19.55
C ASN A 210 -3.96 -33.14 -18.14
N GLU A 211 -4.33 -34.37 -17.77
CA GLU A 211 -4.03 -34.95 -16.44
C GLU A 211 -2.52 -35.15 -16.19
N ASN A 212 -1.71 -35.27 -17.26
CA ASN A 212 -0.25 -35.33 -17.18
C ASN A 212 0.41 -33.94 -17.11
N GLY A 213 -0.36 -32.85 -17.24
CA GLY A 213 0.15 -31.48 -17.35
C GLY A 213 0.63 -31.09 -18.76
N GLU A 214 0.39 -31.92 -19.78
CA GLU A 214 0.75 -31.63 -21.17
C GLU A 214 -0.18 -30.54 -21.73
N GLU A 215 0.37 -29.48 -22.33
CA GLU A 215 -0.41 -28.39 -22.93
C GLU A 215 -1.02 -28.83 -24.27
N LYS A 216 -2.35 -28.94 -24.33
CA LYS A 216 -3.11 -29.47 -25.48
C LYS A 216 -4.39 -28.67 -25.70
N SER A 217 -4.61 -28.17 -26.92
CA SER A 217 -5.88 -27.59 -27.35
C SER A 217 -6.86 -28.62 -27.92
N THR A 218 -6.35 -29.75 -28.43
CA THR A 218 -7.11 -30.91 -28.92
C THR A 218 -6.66 -32.16 -28.19
N LEU A 219 -7.61 -32.96 -27.70
CA LEU A 219 -7.40 -34.15 -26.88
C LEU A 219 -8.26 -35.32 -27.38
N SER A 220 -7.89 -36.54 -26.98
CA SER A 220 -8.73 -37.73 -27.17
C SER A 220 -9.91 -37.75 -26.19
N ILE A 221 -11.05 -38.36 -26.56
CA ILE A 221 -12.27 -38.40 -25.71
C ILE A 221 -12.10 -39.09 -24.35
N ASN A 222 -11.01 -39.83 -24.13
CA ASN A 222 -10.66 -40.44 -22.85
C ASN A 222 -9.70 -39.60 -21.98
N GLU A 223 -9.14 -38.50 -22.51
CA GLU A 223 -8.38 -37.52 -21.72
C GLU A 223 -9.34 -36.51 -21.05
N LYS A 224 -8.96 -36.02 -19.86
CA LYS A 224 -9.57 -34.83 -19.25
C LYS A 224 -8.70 -33.60 -19.51
N PHE A 225 -9.29 -32.40 -19.41
CA PHE A 225 -8.58 -31.13 -19.50
C PHE A 225 -8.90 -30.20 -18.32
N LYS A 226 -7.98 -29.32 -17.95
CA LYS A 226 -8.25 -28.19 -17.03
C LYS A 226 -7.68 -26.89 -17.60
N ILE A 227 -8.19 -25.78 -17.08
CA ILE A 227 -7.80 -24.43 -17.47
C ILE A 227 -6.80 -23.87 -16.46
N LEU A 228 -5.73 -23.24 -16.95
CA LEU A 228 -4.79 -22.43 -16.17
C LEU A 228 -4.80 -20.98 -16.67
N ILE A 229 -4.94 -20.02 -15.76
CA ILE A 229 -4.89 -18.57 -16.02
C ILE A 229 -3.71 -17.99 -15.22
N PRO A 230 -2.83 -17.13 -15.77
CA PRO A 230 -1.72 -16.58 -14.99
C PRO A 230 -2.20 -15.78 -13.77
N LYS A 231 -1.60 -15.95 -12.58
CA LYS A 231 -2.14 -15.38 -11.33
C LYS A 231 -2.34 -13.86 -11.36
N ASN A 232 -1.54 -13.12 -12.12
CA ASN A 232 -1.60 -11.66 -12.23
C ASN A 232 -2.65 -11.16 -13.26
N THR A 233 -3.62 -11.99 -13.65
CA THR A 233 -4.73 -11.61 -14.53
C THR A 233 -5.83 -10.93 -13.73
N SER A 234 -6.25 -9.71 -14.07
CA SER A 234 -7.37 -9.03 -13.39
C SER A 234 -8.64 -9.89 -13.33
N SER A 235 -9.44 -9.76 -12.26
CA SER A 235 -10.69 -10.51 -12.06
C SER A 235 -11.61 -10.48 -13.29
N GLY A 236 -12.28 -11.58 -13.59
CA GLY A 236 -13.12 -11.65 -14.78
C GLY A 236 -13.80 -13.00 -15.00
N ASN A 237 -14.31 -13.18 -16.22
CA ASN A 237 -14.83 -14.44 -16.72
C ASN A 237 -14.57 -14.55 -18.23
N PHE A 238 -14.55 -15.78 -18.75
CA PHE A 238 -14.56 -16.06 -20.18
C PHE A 238 -15.44 -17.29 -20.47
N LYS A 239 -15.79 -17.49 -21.74
CA LYS A 239 -16.60 -18.62 -22.22
C LYS A 239 -15.75 -19.57 -23.05
N MET A 240 -16.08 -20.86 -23.05
CA MET A 240 -15.52 -21.81 -23.99
C MET A 240 -16.56 -22.81 -24.48
N LYS A 241 -16.38 -23.31 -25.70
CA LYS A 241 -17.12 -24.47 -26.23
C LYS A 241 -16.16 -25.62 -26.45
N VAL A 242 -16.65 -26.85 -26.30
CA VAL A 242 -15.93 -28.06 -26.71
C VAL A 242 -16.55 -28.55 -28.01
N LYS A 243 -15.80 -28.50 -29.12
CA LYS A 243 -16.20 -29.14 -30.37
C LYS A 243 -15.55 -30.52 -30.42
N SER A 244 -16.30 -31.56 -30.78
CA SER A 244 -15.79 -32.93 -30.90
C SER A 244 -16.17 -33.59 -32.23
N THR A 245 -15.29 -34.49 -32.68
CA THR A 245 -15.58 -35.44 -33.76
C THR A 245 -15.61 -36.83 -33.13
N LEU A 246 -16.78 -37.45 -33.18
CA LEU A 246 -17.10 -38.69 -32.48
C LEU A 246 -17.38 -39.82 -33.47
N THR A 247 -16.78 -40.99 -33.24
CA THR A 247 -16.98 -42.19 -34.04
C THR A 247 -17.88 -43.16 -33.27
N ASN A 248 -19.08 -43.41 -33.77
CA ASN A 248 -20.02 -44.37 -33.19
C ASN A 248 -20.21 -45.57 -34.13
N LEU A 249 -20.52 -46.74 -33.57
CA LEU A 249 -21.07 -47.85 -34.35
C LEU A 249 -22.57 -47.59 -34.57
N GLN A 250 -23.08 -47.89 -35.78
CA GLN A 250 -24.49 -47.80 -36.12
C GLN A 250 -24.88 -48.97 -37.03
N ALA A 251 -26.08 -49.51 -36.83
CA ALA A 251 -26.65 -50.58 -37.66
C ALA A 251 -27.37 -49.94 -38.85
N ILE A 252 -26.59 -49.65 -39.89
CA ILE A 252 -27.08 -49.00 -41.10
C ILE A 252 -27.98 -49.98 -41.84
N ALA A 253 -29.15 -49.53 -42.29
CA ALA A 253 -30.09 -50.30 -43.07
C ALA A 253 -29.96 -49.95 -44.56
N PHE A 254 -29.93 -50.97 -45.41
CA PHE A 254 -29.82 -50.85 -46.86
C PHE A 254 -31.07 -51.43 -47.54
N LYS A 255 -31.60 -50.71 -48.53
CA LYS A 255 -32.86 -51.04 -49.18
C LYS A 255 -32.67 -52.04 -50.32
N GLY A 256 -33.39 -53.15 -50.25
CA GLY A 256 -33.49 -54.11 -51.33
C GLY A 256 -34.55 -53.74 -52.39
N SER A 257 -34.92 -54.71 -53.21
CA SER A 257 -36.00 -54.60 -54.20
C SER A 257 -37.22 -55.41 -53.79
N GLU A 258 -38.31 -55.39 -54.55
CA GLU A 258 -39.49 -56.23 -54.29
C GLU A 258 -39.19 -57.74 -54.16
N LYS A 259 -38.03 -58.19 -54.67
CA LYS A 259 -37.59 -59.60 -54.67
C LYS A 259 -36.27 -59.82 -53.93
N VAL A 260 -35.67 -58.79 -53.35
CA VAL A 260 -34.39 -58.85 -52.62
C VAL A 260 -34.58 -58.15 -51.30
N GLN A 261 -34.28 -58.82 -50.20
CA GLN A 261 -34.53 -58.23 -48.90
C GLN A 261 -33.67 -56.99 -48.60
N ASN A 262 -34.17 -56.16 -47.68
CA ASN A 262 -33.34 -55.18 -47.00
C ASN A 262 -32.27 -55.91 -46.16
N THR A 263 -31.11 -55.27 -45.99
CA THR A 263 -30.01 -55.79 -45.18
C THR A 263 -29.55 -54.75 -44.17
N THR A 264 -28.74 -55.16 -43.19
CA THR A 264 -28.09 -54.24 -42.27
C THR A 264 -26.61 -54.55 -42.07
N VAL A 265 -25.80 -53.51 -41.91
CA VAL A 265 -24.36 -53.61 -41.64
C VAL A 265 -24.03 -52.74 -40.44
N LEU A 266 -23.30 -53.30 -39.47
CA LEU A 266 -22.78 -52.54 -38.34
C LEU A 266 -21.51 -51.79 -38.77
N LEU A 267 -21.62 -50.48 -38.96
CA LEU A 267 -20.56 -49.65 -39.51
C LEU A 267 -20.19 -48.51 -38.55
N GLN A 268 -18.93 -48.08 -38.61
CA GLN A 268 -18.52 -46.83 -37.99
C GLN A 268 -19.08 -45.63 -38.76
N ARG A 269 -19.56 -44.63 -38.03
CA ARG A 269 -20.04 -43.34 -38.55
C ARG A 269 -19.51 -42.21 -37.69
N ASN A 270 -18.93 -41.21 -38.33
CA ASN A 270 -18.41 -40.02 -37.67
C ASN A 270 -19.52 -38.96 -37.56
N SER A 271 -19.56 -38.24 -36.45
CA SER A 271 -20.44 -37.08 -36.26
C SER A 271 -19.70 -35.94 -35.56
N GLU A 272 -20.03 -34.70 -35.92
CA GLU A 272 -19.59 -33.55 -35.15
C GLU A 272 -20.60 -33.23 -34.04
N LYS A 273 -20.11 -32.86 -32.86
CA LYS A 273 -20.90 -32.31 -31.75
C LYS A 273 -20.21 -31.05 -31.21
N ILE A 274 -20.98 -30.17 -30.59
CA ILE A 274 -20.47 -28.99 -29.90
C ILE A 274 -21.25 -28.79 -28.59
N SER A 275 -20.56 -28.36 -27.54
CA SER A 275 -21.21 -28.04 -26.26
C SER A 275 -21.96 -26.71 -26.33
N THR A 276 -22.83 -26.49 -25.33
CA THR A 276 -23.21 -25.13 -24.90
C THR A 276 -21.97 -24.37 -24.40
N ASP A 277 -22.14 -23.07 -24.13
CA ASP A 277 -21.12 -22.28 -23.44
C ASP A 277 -20.82 -22.90 -22.06
N LEU A 278 -19.55 -23.17 -21.80
CA LEU A 278 -19.01 -23.44 -20.47
C LEU A 278 -18.37 -22.14 -19.98
N VAL A 279 -18.66 -21.74 -18.73
CA VAL A 279 -18.17 -20.48 -18.16
C VAL A 279 -17.04 -20.77 -17.17
N VAL A 280 -15.96 -19.99 -17.27
CA VAL A 280 -14.88 -19.94 -16.27
C VAL A 280 -14.80 -18.53 -15.72
N ASN A 281 -14.85 -18.39 -14.40
CA ASN A 281 -14.73 -17.13 -13.68
C ASN A 281 -13.56 -17.15 -12.69
N TRP A 282 -13.04 -15.98 -12.29
CA TRP A 282 -12.00 -15.89 -11.27
C TRP A 282 -11.98 -14.49 -10.62
N GLU A 283 -11.55 -14.46 -9.36
CA GLU A 283 -11.27 -13.22 -8.64
C GLU A 283 -9.77 -13.13 -8.32
N SER A 284 -9.15 -12.02 -8.71
CA SER A 284 -7.75 -11.72 -8.45
C SER A 284 -7.67 -10.55 -7.47
N VAL A 285 -7.56 -10.90 -6.20
CA VAL A 285 -7.47 -9.96 -5.08
C VAL A 285 -6.21 -10.20 -4.25
N GLY A 286 -5.73 -9.14 -3.60
CA GLY A 286 -4.68 -9.19 -2.61
C GLY A 286 -5.02 -8.31 -1.40
N SER A 287 -4.00 -7.99 -0.61
CA SER A 287 -4.14 -7.16 0.58
C SER A 287 -3.09 -6.03 0.62
N LEU A 288 -3.42 -4.95 1.32
CA LEU A 288 -2.50 -3.85 1.65
C LEU A 288 -2.35 -3.75 3.18
N LYS A 289 -1.12 -3.66 3.66
CA LYS A 289 -0.74 -3.42 5.05
C LYS A 289 0.11 -2.16 5.15
N ILE A 290 -0.44 -1.09 5.71
CA ILE A 290 0.30 0.14 6.03
C ILE A 290 0.84 0.00 7.46
N MET A 291 2.14 0.24 7.64
CA MET A 291 2.82 0.24 8.94
C MET A 291 3.36 1.64 9.23
N LYS A 292 2.83 2.28 10.27
CA LYS A 292 3.14 3.66 10.64
C LYS A 292 4.14 3.73 11.77
N LEU A 293 5.24 4.43 11.53
CA LEU A 293 6.33 4.62 12.48
C LEU A 293 6.61 6.10 12.75
N GLY A 294 7.28 6.40 13.87
CA GLY A 294 7.93 7.68 14.14
C GLY A 294 9.41 7.70 13.77
N GLU A 295 10.12 8.74 14.21
CA GLU A 295 11.55 8.96 13.96
C GLU A 295 12.46 7.84 14.51
N LYS A 296 12.05 7.17 15.60
CA LYS A 296 12.82 6.15 16.32
C LYS A 296 12.32 4.73 16.07
N LYS A 297 11.42 4.54 15.09
CA LYS A 297 10.67 3.29 14.81
C LYS A 297 9.69 2.86 15.90
N GLU A 298 9.23 3.79 16.73
CA GLU A 298 8.03 3.62 17.54
C GLU A 298 6.78 3.51 16.65
N VAL A 299 5.80 2.68 17.01
CA VAL A 299 4.57 2.47 16.21
C VAL A 299 3.52 3.54 16.51
N LEU A 300 2.85 4.07 15.48
CA LEU A 300 1.94 5.22 15.62
C LEU A 300 0.47 4.87 15.33
N LYS A 301 -0.37 4.97 16.36
CA LYS A 301 -1.84 4.89 16.27
C LYS A 301 -2.43 6.20 15.74
N GLY A 302 -3.54 6.12 15.01
CA GLY A 302 -4.37 7.28 14.65
C GLY A 302 -3.96 8.06 13.41
N ALA A 303 -2.94 7.62 12.65
CA ALA A 303 -2.73 8.13 11.30
C ALA A 303 -3.89 7.69 10.41
N VAL A 304 -4.46 8.61 9.63
CA VAL A 304 -5.53 8.30 8.66
C VAL A 304 -4.99 8.43 7.25
N PHE A 305 -5.16 7.37 6.47
CA PHE A 305 -4.76 7.30 5.07
C PHE A 305 -5.97 7.21 4.16
N GLU A 306 -5.94 7.96 3.06
CA GLU A 306 -6.73 7.66 1.88
C GLU A 306 -5.97 6.62 1.03
N VAL A 307 -6.63 5.50 0.73
CA VAL A 307 -6.17 4.47 -0.21
C VAL A 307 -7.09 4.48 -1.42
N SER A 308 -6.55 4.72 -2.62
CA SER A 308 -7.36 4.88 -3.83
C SER A 308 -6.71 4.38 -5.12
N ASN A 309 -7.54 3.99 -6.08
CA ASN A 309 -7.19 3.78 -7.49
C ASN A 309 -8.35 4.29 -8.38
N GLU A 310 -8.38 3.95 -9.67
CA GLU A 310 -9.41 4.41 -10.61
C GLU A 310 -10.85 4.02 -10.24
N ASN A 311 -11.05 2.90 -9.53
CA ASN A 311 -12.36 2.31 -9.23
C ASN A 311 -12.59 2.07 -7.72
N PHE A 312 -11.66 2.48 -6.87
CA PHE A 312 -11.69 2.24 -5.42
C PHE A 312 -11.21 3.49 -4.66
N LYS A 313 -11.87 3.82 -3.55
CA LYS A 313 -11.41 4.84 -2.60
C LYS A 313 -11.94 4.52 -1.20
N GLN A 314 -11.04 4.34 -0.23
CA GLN A 314 -11.39 4.10 1.17
C GLN A 314 -10.38 4.79 2.11
N ASN A 315 -10.90 5.31 3.22
CA ASN A 315 -10.06 5.83 4.30
C ASN A 315 -9.82 4.74 5.36
N VAL A 316 -8.59 4.64 5.87
CA VAL A 316 -8.21 3.68 6.93
C VAL A 316 -7.36 4.35 8.00
N THR A 317 -7.53 3.90 9.25
CA THR A 317 -6.86 4.48 10.43
C THR A 317 -5.95 3.44 11.09
N THR A 318 -4.76 3.84 11.52
CA THR A 318 -3.81 2.93 12.17
C THR A 318 -4.20 2.58 13.61
N ASN A 319 -4.14 1.30 13.95
CA ASN A 319 -4.47 0.75 15.26
C ASN A 319 -3.32 0.90 16.28
N ASP A 320 -3.50 0.37 17.49
CA ASP A 320 -2.52 0.38 18.59
C ASP A 320 -1.16 -0.28 18.27
N LYS A 321 -1.06 -1.06 17.18
CA LYS A 321 0.19 -1.64 16.67
C LYS A 321 0.81 -0.82 15.53
N GLY A 322 0.27 0.37 15.26
CA GLY A 322 0.64 1.21 14.12
C GLY A 322 0.23 0.66 12.76
N ILE A 323 -0.72 -0.27 12.71
CA ILE A 323 -1.09 -0.99 11.48
C ILE A 323 -2.46 -0.56 10.98
N ALA A 324 -2.60 -0.34 9.68
CA ALA A 324 -3.87 -0.29 8.97
C ALA A 324 -3.86 -1.33 7.83
N GLU A 325 -4.94 -2.10 7.69
CA GLU A 325 -5.02 -3.23 6.76
C GLU A 325 -6.30 -3.18 5.91
N LEU A 326 -6.16 -3.54 4.65
CA LEU A 326 -7.25 -3.74 3.69
C LEU A 326 -7.06 -5.10 3.01
N GLY A 327 -8.04 -5.99 3.12
CA GLY A 327 -8.10 -7.24 2.37
C GLY A 327 -9.02 -7.12 1.15
N ASN A 328 -9.03 -8.17 0.33
CA ASN A 328 -9.90 -8.32 -0.85
C ASN A 328 -9.81 -7.14 -1.85
N LEU A 329 -8.66 -6.48 -1.93
CA LEU A 329 -8.41 -5.41 -2.89
C LEU A 329 -8.16 -6.02 -4.29
N PRO A 330 -8.90 -5.63 -5.34
CA PRO A 330 -8.57 -6.01 -6.72
C PRO A 330 -7.13 -5.66 -7.06
N ILE A 331 -6.42 -6.54 -7.77
CA ILE A 331 -5.01 -6.32 -8.12
C ILE A 331 -4.80 -5.06 -8.98
N GLY A 332 -3.67 -4.39 -8.76
CA GLY A 332 -3.32 -3.16 -9.46
C GLY A 332 -2.49 -2.21 -8.61
N ILE A 333 -2.26 -1.00 -9.13
CA ILE A 333 -1.50 0.05 -8.45
C ILE A 333 -2.45 0.94 -7.65
N TYR A 334 -2.23 1.02 -6.34
CA TYR A 334 -2.92 1.90 -5.42
C TYR A 334 -2.05 3.12 -5.08
N SER A 335 -2.72 4.25 -4.92
CA SER A 335 -2.18 5.46 -4.29
C SER A 335 -2.52 5.44 -2.80
N VAL A 336 -1.55 5.77 -1.96
CA VAL A 336 -1.72 5.91 -0.51
C VAL A 336 -1.26 7.32 -0.12
N LYS A 337 -2.14 8.07 0.55
CA LYS A 337 -1.88 9.45 0.97
C LYS A 337 -2.28 9.63 2.43
N GLU A 338 -1.42 10.19 3.26
CA GLU A 338 -1.82 10.60 4.61
C GLU A 338 -2.75 11.83 4.52
N ILE A 339 -3.88 11.77 5.21
CA ILE A 339 -4.88 12.84 5.26
C ILE A 339 -5.06 13.42 6.66
N GLN A 340 -4.61 12.68 7.69
CA GLN A 340 -4.52 13.15 9.08
C GLN A 340 -3.35 12.44 9.76
N ALA A 341 -2.47 13.22 10.40
CA ALA A 341 -1.35 12.69 11.15
C ALA A 341 -1.78 12.20 12.56
N PRO A 342 -1.00 11.30 13.20
CA PRO A 342 -1.09 11.03 14.63
C PRO A 342 -0.92 12.31 15.48
N ALA A 343 -1.48 12.32 16.68
CA ALA A 343 -1.30 13.43 17.62
C ALA A 343 0.18 13.65 17.93
N GLY A 344 0.67 14.88 17.73
CA GLY A 344 2.08 15.27 17.92
C GLY A 344 3.01 14.98 16.74
N TYR A 345 2.49 14.57 15.58
CA TYR A 345 3.29 14.25 14.39
C TYR A 345 2.94 15.12 13.18
N VAL A 346 3.92 15.30 12.29
CA VAL A 346 3.81 16.11 11.07
C VAL A 346 3.17 15.29 9.94
N LEU A 347 2.17 15.87 9.28
CA LEU A 347 1.42 15.28 8.16
C LEU A 347 2.28 15.18 6.88
N ASP A 348 2.55 13.96 6.43
CA ASP A 348 3.17 13.72 5.11
C ASP A 348 2.08 13.53 4.04
N GLY A 349 1.58 14.66 3.52
CA GLY A 349 0.58 14.68 2.46
C GLY A 349 1.06 14.18 1.08
N SER A 350 2.28 13.65 0.95
CA SER A 350 2.80 13.16 -0.33
C SER A 350 2.29 11.77 -0.68
N VAL A 351 1.87 11.59 -1.94
CA VAL A 351 1.26 10.35 -2.42
C VAL A 351 2.33 9.29 -2.67
N LYS A 352 2.21 8.16 -2.00
CA LYS A 352 3.01 6.95 -2.25
C LYS A 352 2.23 6.03 -3.21
N LYS A 353 2.92 5.22 -3.99
CA LYS A 353 2.30 4.20 -4.85
C LYS A 353 2.78 2.80 -4.47
N ILE A 354 1.86 1.83 -4.50
CA ILE A 354 2.14 0.43 -4.19
C ILE A 354 1.30 -0.50 -5.07
N GLU A 355 1.84 -1.67 -5.41
CA GLU A 355 1.20 -2.67 -6.26
C GLU A 355 0.63 -3.81 -5.40
N VAL A 356 -0.68 -4.10 -5.54
CA VAL A 356 -1.35 -5.24 -4.90
C VAL A 356 -1.43 -6.41 -5.88
N LYS A 357 -1.08 -7.61 -5.42
CA LYS A 357 -0.93 -8.85 -6.22
C LYS A 357 -1.76 -10.00 -5.66
N THR A 358 -2.09 -10.96 -6.51
CA THR A 358 -3.04 -12.03 -6.21
C THR A 358 -2.54 -12.95 -5.10
N GLY A 359 -3.27 -12.99 -3.99
CA GLY A 359 -2.92 -13.74 -2.78
C GLY A 359 -1.76 -13.15 -1.96
N GLU A 360 -1.23 -11.99 -2.34
CA GLU A 360 -0.07 -11.35 -1.71
C GLU A 360 -0.52 -10.16 -0.82
N THR A 361 0.20 -9.93 0.29
CA THR A 361 0.03 -8.73 1.13
C THR A 361 1.12 -7.74 0.83
N ALA A 362 0.78 -6.65 0.15
CA ALA A 362 1.70 -5.54 -0.10
C ALA A 362 1.91 -4.73 1.20
N VAL A 363 3.17 -4.50 1.59
CA VAL A 363 3.53 -3.82 2.85
C VAL A 363 4.13 -2.45 2.57
N LEU A 364 3.65 -1.41 3.26
CA LEU A 364 4.12 -0.04 3.11
C LEU A 364 4.51 0.56 4.49
N GLU A 365 5.82 0.71 4.75
CA GLU A 365 6.33 1.39 5.95
C GLU A 365 6.38 2.92 5.74
N LEU A 366 5.72 3.69 6.62
CA LEU A 366 5.63 5.16 6.51
C LEU A 366 5.96 5.86 7.83
N LYS A 367 6.94 6.77 7.80
CA LYS A 367 7.40 7.56 8.96
C LYS A 367 6.71 8.93 9.02
N ASN A 368 6.51 9.48 10.21
CA ASN A 368 6.30 10.92 10.40
C ASN A 368 7.47 11.49 11.21
N GLU A 369 7.69 12.79 11.06
CA GLU A 369 8.49 13.59 11.99
C GLU A 369 7.64 14.01 13.20
N ASN A 370 8.26 14.15 14.36
CA ASN A 370 7.65 14.71 15.56
C ASN A 370 7.50 16.23 15.39
N VAL A 371 6.33 16.77 15.74
CA VAL A 371 6.12 18.22 15.85
C VAL A 371 7.04 18.80 16.92
N LYS A 372 7.80 19.84 16.54
CA LYS A 372 8.77 20.55 17.38
C LYS A 372 8.55 22.06 17.27
N GLY A 373 8.67 22.78 18.37
CA GLY A 373 8.53 24.24 18.44
C GLY A 373 9.54 24.89 19.39
N GLU A 374 9.40 26.19 19.63
CA GLU A 374 10.27 26.97 20.50
C GLU A 374 9.46 27.91 21.41
N LEU A 375 9.77 27.94 22.70
CA LEU A 375 9.37 29.02 23.61
C LEU A 375 10.51 30.05 23.68
N GLU A 376 10.17 31.32 23.51
CA GLU A 376 11.04 32.47 23.65
C GLU A 376 10.51 33.37 24.77
N ILE A 377 11.22 33.47 25.89
CA ILE A 377 10.86 34.30 27.05
C ILE A 377 11.73 35.56 27.02
N THR A 378 11.12 36.74 27.11
CA THR A 378 11.81 38.03 27.29
C THR A 378 11.58 38.55 28.71
N LYS A 379 12.66 38.79 29.45
CA LYS A 379 12.65 39.30 30.82
C LYS A 379 12.89 40.80 30.86
N VAL A 380 12.00 41.51 31.55
CA VAL A 380 12.01 42.98 31.62
C VAL A 380 11.70 43.49 33.03
N ASP A 381 12.03 44.75 33.30
CA ASP A 381 11.54 45.46 34.49
C ASP A 381 10.03 45.77 34.36
N VAL A 382 9.29 45.70 35.46
CA VAL A 382 7.87 46.09 35.52
C VAL A 382 7.67 47.61 35.36
N ALA A 383 8.64 48.43 35.78
CA ALA A 383 8.62 49.88 35.68
C ALA A 383 9.14 50.42 34.33
N ASP A 384 9.98 49.64 33.61
CA ASP A 384 10.41 49.94 32.25
C ASP A 384 10.58 48.66 31.42
N GLY A 385 9.65 48.43 30.49
CA GLY A 385 9.69 47.30 29.57
C GLY A 385 10.89 47.31 28.59
N ASN A 386 11.65 48.40 28.48
CA ASN A 386 12.87 48.46 27.66
C ASN A 386 14.10 47.88 28.40
N THR A 387 14.19 48.10 29.71
CA THR A 387 15.22 47.51 30.58
C THR A 387 15.11 45.98 30.55
N LYS A 388 16.13 45.32 29.96
CA LYS A 388 16.20 43.86 29.81
C LYS A 388 17.01 43.23 30.94
N LEU A 389 16.55 42.08 31.44
CA LEU A 389 17.10 41.47 32.65
C LEU A 389 17.84 40.16 32.33
N PRO A 390 19.19 40.14 32.33
CA PRO A 390 19.99 38.94 32.11
C PRO A 390 20.07 38.05 33.36
N ASN A 391 20.44 36.79 33.17
CA ASN A 391 20.67 35.77 34.22
C ASN A 391 19.45 35.30 35.03
N ALA A 392 18.24 35.78 34.72
CA ALA A 392 17.00 35.21 35.26
C ALA A 392 16.85 33.77 34.78
N GLU A 393 16.60 32.81 35.68
CA GLU A 393 16.48 31.39 35.35
C GLU A 393 15.02 30.95 35.29
N PHE A 394 14.64 30.34 34.17
CA PHE A 394 13.34 29.70 33.98
C PHE A 394 13.48 28.18 34.00
N THR A 395 12.52 27.53 34.67
CA THR A 395 12.34 26.08 34.65
C THR A 395 11.03 25.73 33.95
N ILE A 396 11.12 24.83 32.97
CA ILE A 396 9.96 24.33 32.22
C ILE A 396 9.58 22.94 32.73
N TYR A 397 8.29 22.74 32.94
CA TYR A 397 7.66 21.50 33.40
C TYR A 397 6.66 20.98 32.35
N ASN A 398 6.49 19.67 32.27
CA ASN A 398 5.48 19.05 31.40
C ASN A 398 4.10 18.96 32.08
N GLU A 399 3.08 18.47 31.37
CA GLU A 399 1.71 18.26 31.89
C GLU A 399 1.64 17.34 33.13
N GLN A 400 2.68 16.55 33.45
CA GLN A 400 2.78 15.75 34.67
C GLN A 400 3.56 16.47 35.81
N GLY A 401 3.90 17.75 35.65
CA GLY A 401 4.67 18.53 36.63
C GLY A 401 6.16 18.18 36.72
N LYS A 402 6.68 17.32 35.82
CA LYS A 402 8.09 16.95 35.80
C LYS A 402 8.91 18.02 35.08
N GLU A 403 10.03 18.42 35.67
CA GLU A 403 11.05 19.26 35.04
C GLU A 403 11.55 18.66 33.71
N VAL A 404 11.58 19.49 32.67
CA VAL A 404 11.98 19.15 31.29
C VAL A 404 13.33 19.80 30.95
N VAL A 405 13.47 21.09 31.23
CA VAL A 405 14.66 21.89 30.90
C VAL A 405 14.72 23.16 31.76
N LYS A 406 15.94 23.60 32.07
CA LYS A 406 16.25 24.91 32.66
C LYS A 406 17.05 25.77 31.69
N GLY A 407 16.94 27.09 31.81
CA GLY A 407 17.71 28.02 30.99
C GLY A 407 17.66 29.44 31.54
N LYS A 408 18.72 30.21 31.31
CA LYS A 408 18.85 31.60 31.76
C LYS A 408 18.67 32.58 30.62
N THR A 409 18.26 33.80 30.95
CA THR A 409 18.21 34.90 29.99
C THR A 409 19.60 35.41 29.63
N ASP A 410 19.80 35.66 28.34
CA ASP A 410 21.03 36.24 27.79
C ASP A 410 21.17 37.74 28.14
N GLU A 411 22.25 38.38 27.66
CA GLU A 411 22.51 39.81 27.83
C GLU A 411 21.41 40.75 27.30
N LYS A 412 20.49 40.24 26.47
CA LYS A 412 19.33 40.96 25.91
C LYS A 412 18.03 40.60 26.64
N GLY A 413 18.12 39.86 27.74
CA GLY A 413 17.00 39.39 28.54
C GLY A 413 16.21 38.25 27.90
N VAL A 414 16.77 37.51 26.92
CA VAL A 414 16.04 36.49 26.16
C VAL A 414 16.49 35.08 26.55
N ALA A 415 15.54 34.18 26.81
CA ALA A 415 15.77 32.74 26.96
C ALA A 415 14.98 31.96 25.88
N LYS A 416 15.59 30.91 25.30
CA LYS A 416 15.02 30.13 24.19
C LYS A 416 15.04 28.64 24.46
N PHE A 417 13.91 27.97 24.25
CA PHE A 417 13.69 26.57 24.62
C PHE A 417 13.03 25.80 23.49
N LYS A 418 13.75 24.89 22.84
CA LYS A 418 13.22 24.01 21.80
C LYS A 418 12.58 22.78 22.43
N LEU A 419 11.31 22.53 22.10
CA LEU A 419 10.45 21.56 22.79
C LEU A 419 9.65 20.73 21.78
N PRO A 420 9.36 19.45 22.05
CA PRO A 420 8.42 18.66 21.27
C PRO A 420 6.97 19.09 21.54
N TYR A 421 6.05 18.62 20.72
CA TYR A 421 4.59 18.74 20.93
C TYR A 421 4.17 18.43 22.37
N GLY A 422 3.21 19.21 22.87
CA GLY A 422 2.59 18.99 24.18
C GLY A 422 2.32 20.29 24.93
N LYS A 423 1.69 20.13 26.10
CA LYS A 423 1.45 21.21 27.06
C LYS A 423 2.55 21.27 28.10
N TYR A 424 2.87 22.49 28.50
CA TYR A 424 3.92 22.80 29.45
C TYR A 424 3.50 23.94 30.36
N THR A 425 4.13 24.00 31.52
CA THR A 425 4.17 25.21 32.35
C THR A 425 5.61 25.66 32.56
N TYR A 426 5.80 26.92 32.92
CA TYR A 426 7.10 27.40 33.39
C TYR A 426 6.94 28.36 34.57
N LYS A 427 7.98 28.46 35.38
CA LYS A 427 8.16 29.45 36.43
C LYS A 427 9.55 30.06 36.33
N GLU A 428 9.72 31.26 36.87
CA GLU A 428 11.05 31.69 37.29
C GLU A 428 11.49 30.87 38.52
N THR A 429 12.75 30.46 38.53
CA THR A 429 13.36 29.71 39.65
C THR A 429 14.59 30.40 40.23
N ILE A 430 15.17 31.37 39.54
CA ILE A 430 16.17 32.30 40.09
C ILE A 430 15.90 33.69 39.50
N ALA A 431 15.56 34.65 40.35
CA ALA A 431 15.38 36.05 39.96
C ALA A 431 16.68 36.67 39.43
N PRO A 432 16.61 37.67 38.52
CA PRO A 432 17.78 38.47 38.17
C PRO A 432 18.24 39.31 39.37
N ASN A 433 19.55 39.54 39.49
CA ASN A 433 20.14 40.21 40.65
C ASN A 433 19.54 41.61 40.89
N GLY A 434 19.01 41.83 42.10
CA GLY A 434 18.33 43.08 42.50
C GLY A 434 16.82 43.12 42.23
N TYR A 435 16.20 42.01 41.83
CA TYR A 435 14.76 41.89 41.58
C TYR A 435 14.10 40.85 42.50
N VAL A 436 12.80 41.03 42.73
CA VAL A 436 11.94 40.08 43.45
C VAL A 436 11.54 38.98 42.48
N ILE A 437 11.64 37.71 42.92
CA ILE A 437 11.28 36.55 42.09
C ILE A 437 9.80 36.57 41.70
N ASN A 438 9.51 36.23 40.44
CA ASN A 438 8.13 36.11 39.96
C ASN A 438 7.59 34.68 40.20
N GLU A 439 6.72 34.53 41.20
CA GLU A 439 6.11 33.24 41.59
C GLU A 439 5.02 32.72 40.62
N GLU A 440 4.61 33.54 39.65
CA GLU A 440 3.57 33.21 38.68
C GLU A 440 3.92 31.96 37.84
N THR A 441 2.89 31.20 37.46
CA THR A 441 3.02 29.94 36.73
C THR A 441 2.36 30.06 35.38
N PHE A 442 3.17 30.24 34.35
CA PHE A 442 2.72 30.46 32.99
C PHE A 442 2.50 29.12 32.29
N ALA A 443 1.44 29.01 31.47
CA ALA A 443 1.14 27.82 30.69
C ALA A 443 1.28 28.09 29.18
N PHE A 444 1.72 27.10 28.42
CA PHE A 444 1.80 27.15 26.96
C PHE A 444 1.68 25.75 26.32
N GLU A 445 1.42 25.69 25.02
CA GLU A 445 1.19 24.44 24.30
C GLU A 445 1.79 24.49 22.89
N ILE A 446 2.73 23.59 22.60
CA ILE A 446 3.32 23.40 21.27
C ILE A 446 2.38 22.49 20.46
N LYS A 447 1.74 23.06 19.44
CA LYS A 447 0.74 22.42 18.56
C LYS A 447 1.23 22.20 17.15
N GLU A 448 1.99 23.16 16.60
CA GLU A 448 2.37 23.20 15.19
C GLU A 448 3.89 23.11 15.01
N ASN A 449 4.33 22.53 13.90
CA ASN A 449 5.76 22.32 13.63
C ASN A 449 6.42 23.65 13.23
N GLY A 450 7.50 24.01 13.92
CA GLY A 450 8.15 25.32 13.78
C GLY A 450 7.46 26.46 14.53
N GLN A 451 6.43 26.19 15.34
CA GLN A 451 5.74 27.21 16.14
C GLN A 451 6.71 27.88 17.12
N ILE A 452 6.74 29.22 17.12
CA ILE A 452 7.50 30.02 18.09
C ILE A 452 6.51 30.79 18.97
N ILE A 453 6.51 30.49 20.27
CA ILE A 453 5.68 31.17 21.28
C ILE A 453 6.54 32.22 21.98
N LYS A 454 6.10 33.48 21.98
CA LYS A 454 6.84 34.62 22.59
C LYS A 454 6.11 35.12 23.82
N HIS A 455 6.74 35.01 24.99
CA HIS A 455 6.21 35.50 26.26
C HIS A 455 7.10 36.63 26.82
N ILE A 456 6.51 37.55 27.57
CA ILE A 456 7.22 38.61 28.31
C ILE A 456 6.94 38.40 29.80
N VAL A 457 7.97 38.40 30.64
CA VAL A 457 7.84 38.21 32.10
C VAL A 457 8.50 39.38 32.82
N GLN A 458 7.73 40.09 33.63
CA GLN A 458 8.16 41.30 34.34
C GLN A 458 8.58 40.97 35.78
N ASP A 459 9.57 41.68 36.32
CA ASP A 459 9.87 41.70 37.77
C ASP A 459 9.77 43.09 38.36
N LYS A 460 9.48 43.14 39.66
CA LYS A 460 9.69 44.33 40.48
C LYS A 460 11.13 44.35 41.00
N LYS A 461 11.81 45.51 40.94
CA LYS A 461 13.04 45.74 41.70
C LYS A 461 12.81 45.51 43.20
N VAL A 462 13.84 45.01 43.89
CA VAL A 462 13.91 45.02 45.35
C VAL A 462 14.07 46.48 45.83
N GLU A 463 13.28 46.85 46.84
CA GLU A 463 13.28 48.17 47.49
C GLU A 463 13.25 48.01 49.01
N GLY A 464 13.96 48.87 49.74
CA GLY A 464 13.98 48.92 51.21
C GLY A 464 13.96 50.35 51.75
N GLU A 465 14.04 50.50 53.07
CA GLU A 465 14.03 51.79 53.77
C GLU A 465 15.15 51.87 54.82
N LEU A 466 16.01 52.88 54.74
CA LEU A 466 16.90 53.25 55.86
C LEU A 466 16.13 54.18 56.82
N GLU A 467 16.10 53.83 58.10
CA GLU A 467 15.53 54.62 59.18
C GLU A 467 16.65 55.03 60.16
N ILE A 468 17.06 56.29 60.11
CA ILE A 468 18.09 56.85 61.00
C ILE A 468 17.40 57.53 62.18
N THR A 469 17.69 57.09 63.40
CA THR A 469 17.26 57.74 64.65
C THR A 469 18.42 58.53 65.26
N LYS A 470 18.21 59.83 65.48
CA LYS A 470 19.19 60.80 65.95
C LYS A 470 18.98 61.15 67.42
N VAL A 471 20.02 60.93 68.22
CA VAL A 471 19.97 61.13 69.69
C VAL A 471 21.21 61.86 70.23
N ASP A 472 21.12 62.39 71.45
CA ASP A 472 22.28 62.86 72.22
C ASP A 472 23.15 61.65 72.62
N ILE A 473 24.47 61.83 72.67
CA ILE A 473 25.39 60.80 73.17
C ILE A 473 25.30 60.62 74.70
N ALA A 474 24.94 61.68 75.43
CA ALA A 474 24.78 61.67 76.88
C ALA A 474 23.40 61.16 77.34
N ASP A 475 22.35 61.33 76.52
CA ASP A 475 21.02 60.77 76.75
C ASP A 475 20.40 60.22 75.45
N GLY A 476 20.29 58.90 75.36
CA GLY A 476 19.67 58.22 74.22
C GLY A 476 18.16 58.44 74.07
N ASN A 477 17.48 59.01 75.06
CA ASN A 477 16.07 59.36 74.98
C ASN A 477 15.85 60.72 74.31
N THR A 478 16.72 61.71 74.56
CA THR A 478 16.74 63.02 73.90
C THR A 478 16.88 62.85 72.39
N LYS A 479 15.83 63.25 71.65
CA LYS A 479 15.76 63.17 70.18
C LYS A 479 16.18 64.50 69.56
N LEU A 480 16.92 64.44 68.45
CA LEU A 480 17.55 65.60 67.84
C LEU A 480 16.99 65.87 66.44
N PRO A 481 16.10 66.88 66.26
CA PRO A 481 15.59 67.27 64.96
C PRO A 481 16.62 68.08 64.14
N ASN A 482 16.34 68.25 62.84
CA ASN A 482 17.12 69.04 61.88
C ASN A 482 18.55 68.59 61.55
N ALA A 483 19.06 67.48 62.11
CA ALA A 483 20.24 66.81 61.55
C ALA A 483 19.97 66.43 60.10
N GLU A 484 20.92 66.70 59.20
CA GLU A 484 20.84 66.30 57.80
C GLU A 484 21.77 65.14 57.53
N PHE A 485 21.25 64.11 56.84
CA PHE A 485 22.02 62.99 56.33
C PHE A 485 22.05 63.01 54.81
N THR A 486 23.21 62.66 54.26
CA THR A 486 23.40 62.45 52.82
C THR A 486 23.80 61.01 52.56
N ILE A 487 23.10 60.36 51.62
CA ILE A 487 23.32 58.97 51.22
C ILE A 487 24.00 58.92 49.86
N TYR A 488 25.01 58.06 49.73
CA TYR A 488 25.80 57.81 48.54
C TYR A 488 25.69 56.34 48.13
N ASN A 489 25.75 56.04 46.83
CA ASN A 489 25.81 54.66 46.32
C ASN A 489 27.24 54.06 46.41
N GLU A 490 27.40 52.79 46.04
CA GLU A 490 28.71 52.10 45.97
C GLU A 490 29.76 52.82 45.09
N GLN A 491 29.35 53.72 44.19
CA GLN A 491 30.23 54.54 43.35
C GLN A 491 30.59 55.90 43.99
N GLY A 492 30.15 56.19 45.21
CA GLY A 492 30.35 57.46 45.90
C GLY A 492 29.47 58.62 45.39
N LYS A 493 28.52 58.36 44.47
CA LYS A 493 27.59 59.38 43.96
C LYS A 493 26.45 59.58 44.95
N GLU A 494 26.11 60.84 45.22
CA GLU A 494 24.95 61.23 46.01
C GLU A 494 23.64 60.70 45.40
N VAL A 495 22.79 60.12 46.25
CA VAL A 495 21.50 59.52 45.90
C VAL A 495 20.34 60.34 46.45
N VAL A 496 20.40 60.70 47.74
CA VAL A 496 19.35 61.44 48.45
C VAL A 496 19.90 62.17 49.67
N LYS A 497 19.30 63.33 50.00
CA LYS A 497 19.46 64.03 51.28
C LYS A 497 18.14 64.07 52.03
N GLY A 498 18.21 64.13 53.36
CA GLY A 498 17.01 64.24 54.21
C GLY A 498 17.35 64.67 55.62
N LYS A 499 16.39 65.33 56.28
CA LYS A 499 16.54 65.81 57.65
C LYS A 499 15.69 65.00 58.62
N THR A 500 16.16 64.93 59.86
CA THR A 500 15.46 64.29 60.97
C THR A 500 14.27 65.13 61.43
N ASP A 501 13.12 64.49 61.60
CA ASP A 501 11.87 65.08 62.09
C ASP A 501 11.93 65.47 63.59
N GLU A 502 10.81 65.97 64.12
CA GLU A 502 10.66 66.34 65.54
C GLU A 502 10.91 65.18 66.53
N LYS A 503 10.84 63.92 66.06
CA LYS A 503 11.13 62.71 66.83
C LYS A 503 12.58 62.24 66.63
N GLY A 504 13.39 63.02 65.92
CA GLY A 504 14.78 62.71 65.58
C GLY A 504 14.92 61.63 64.50
N VAL A 505 13.89 61.35 63.69
CA VAL A 505 13.89 60.26 62.72
C VAL A 505 13.99 60.79 61.28
N ALA A 506 14.87 60.21 60.48
CA ALA A 506 14.92 60.40 59.03
C ALA A 506 14.71 59.05 58.31
N LYS A 507 13.90 59.05 57.25
CA LYS A 507 13.52 57.84 56.48
C LYS A 507 13.84 57.98 55.01
N PHE A 508 14.45 56.95 54.42
CA PHE A 508 14.96 56.97 53.05
C PHE A 508 14.61 55.68 52.32
N LYS A 509 13.68 55.74 51.38
CA LYS A 509 13.37 54.61 50.49
C LYS A 509 14.37 54.54 49.36
N LEU A 510 14.94 53.36 49.15
CA LEU A 510 16.08 53.11 48.26
C LEU A 510 15.92 51.73 47.58
N PRO A 511 16.41 51.56 46.34
CA PRO A 511 16.44 50.25 45.70
C PRO A 511 17.54 49.35 46.31
N TYR A 512 17.60 48.09 45.85
CA TYR A 512 18.70 47.17 46.14
C TYR A 512 20.08 47.74 45.82
N GLY A 513 21.03 47.48 46.71
CA GLY A 513 22.44 47.83 46.53
C GLY A 513 23.13 48.22 47.83
N LYS A 514 24.43 48.51 47.71
CA LYS A 514 25.26 49.03 48.81
C LYS A 514 25.28 50.54 48.80
N TYR A 515 25.28 51.09 50.00
CA TYR A 515 25.22 52.52 50.25
C TYR A 515 26.16 52.90 51.41
N THR A 516 26.58 54.15 51.41
CA THR A 516 27.16 54.80 52.58
C THR A 516 26.37 56.06 52.91
N TYR A 517 26.39 56.48 54.16
CA TYR A 517 25.84 57.77 54.56
C TYR A 517 26.71 58.43 55.63
N LYS A 518 26.59 59.75 55.73
CA LYS A 518 27.19 60.57 56.79
C LYS A 518 26.25 61.71 57.16
N GLU A 519 26.48 62.31 58.34
CA GLU A 519 25.84 63.58 58.68
C GLU A 519 26.48 64.71 57.84
N THR A 520 25.66 65.60 57.30
CA THR A 520 26.10 66.79 56.54
C THR A 520 25.73 68.12 57.19
N ILE A 521 24.76 68.12 58.11
CA ILE A 521 24.44 69.25 58.99
C ILE A 521 24.10 68.69 60.36
N ALA A 522 24.79 69.17 61.41
CA ALA A 522 24.51 68.77 62.78
C ALA A 522 23.20 69.40 63.32
N PRO A 523 22.54 68.79 64.32
CA PRO A 523 21.48 69.45 65.08
C PRO A 523 22.00 70.73 65.77
N ASN A 524 21.13 71.74 65.91
CA ASN A 524 21.47 73.01 66.56
C ASN A 524 22.05 72.79 67.98
N GLY A 525 23.29 73.23 68.21
CA GLY A 525 23.98 73.08 69.50
C GLY A 525 24.74 71.76 69.68
N TYR A 526 24.99 71.00 68.61
CA TYR A 526 25.74 69.74 68.62
C TYR A 526 26.87 69.77 67.58
N VAL A 527 27.99 69.14 67.92
CA VAL A 527 29.10 68.91 66.98
C VAL A 527 28.66 67.87 65.95
N ILE A 528 29.06 68.05 64.70
CA ILE A 528 28.79 67.10 63.60
C ILE A 528 29.46 65.75 63.86
N ASN A 529 28.80 64.65 63.49
CA ASN A 529 29.44 63.33 63.46
C ASN A 529 30.00 63.05 62.05
N GLU A 530 31.33 63.07 61.91
CA GLU A 530 32.05 62.80 60.65
C GLU A 530 32.14 61.30 60.30
N GLU A 531 31.65 60.41 61.16
CA GLU A 531 31.60 58.97 60.92
C GLU A 531 30.78 58.64 59.66
N THR A 532 31.37 57.82 58.79
CA THR A 532 30.71 57.32 57.57
C THR A 532 30.23 55.90 57.80
N PHE A 533 28.92 55.73 57.76
CA PHE A 533 28.24 54.45 58.00
C PHE A 533 27.99 53.74 56.67
N ALA A 534 28.12 52.42 56.62
CA ALA A 534 27.78 51.59 55.48
C ALA A 534 26.51 50.77 55.76
N PHE A 535 25.70 50.53 54.73
CA PHE A 535 24.56 49.61 54.76
C PHE A 535 24.30 49.04 53.36
N GLU A 536 23.51 47.98 53.28
CA GLU A 536 23.24 47.27 52.02
C GLU A 536 21.81 46.73 52.06
N ILE A 537 20.95 47.19 51.15
CA ILE A 537 19.57 46.72 51.03
C ILE A 537 19.58 45.44 50.19
N LYS A 538 19.07 44.35 50.78
CA LYS A 538 19.07 43.00 50.20
C LYS A 538 17.67 42.45 50.03
N GLU A 539 16.77 42.75 50.95
CA GLU A 539 15.43 42.16 50.99
C GLU A 539 14.35 43.20 50.66
N ASN A 540 13.31 42.81 49.92
CA ASN A 540 12.25 43.73 49.52
C ASN A 540 11.31 44.00 50.71
N GLY A 541 11.25 45.26 51.14
CA GLY A 541 10.55 45.70 52.35
C GLY A 541 11.45 45.76 53.60
N GLU A 542 12.75 45.53 53.47
CA GLU A 542 13.72 45.64 54.56
C GLU A 542 13.73 47.06 55.16
N ILE A 543 13.69 47.17 56.49
CA ILE A 543 13.81 48.46 57.21
C ILE A 543 15.06 48.43 58.07
N ILE A 544 16.14 49.03 57.57
CA ILE A 544 17.45 49.08 58.23
C ILE A 544 17.43 50.24 59.24
N LYS A 545 17.47 49.92 60.54
CA LYS A 545 17.36 50.89 61.63
C LYS A 545 18.73 51.21 62.24
N HIS A 546 19.22 52.44 62.04
CA HIS A 546 20.48 52.92 62.58
C HIS A 546 20.26 53.99 63.67
N ILE A 547 21.13 54.04 64.68
CA ILE A 547 21.10 55.08 65.73
C ILE A 547 22.39 55.88 65.67
N VAL A 548 22.30 57.17 65.34
CA VAL A 548 23.46 58.07 65.22
C VAL A 548 23.46 59.09 66.35
N LYS A 549 24.56 59.12 67.11
CA LYS A 549 24.74 59.97 68.30
C LYS A 549 25.64 61.16 67.98
N ASN A 550 25.34 62.35 68.52
CA ASN A 550 26.25 63.50 68.50
C ASN A 550 26.58 63.96 69.91
N LYS A 551 27.75 64.57 70.07
CA LYS A 551 28.13 65.29 71.28
C LYS A 551 27.63 66.73 71.21
N LYS A 552 27.06 67.21 72.31
CA LYS A 552 26.65 68.62 72.49
C LYS A 552 27.86 69.55 72.46
N GLU A 553 27.68 70.76 71.94
CA GLU A 553 28.74 71.78 71.93
C GLU A 553 29.06 72.27 73.35
N GLU A 554 30.34 72.26 73.71
CA GLU A 554 30.82 72.80 74.99
C GLU A 554 31.03 74.32 74.88
N LYS A 555 30.38 75.09 75.75
CA LYS A 555 30.52 76.55 75.77
C LYS A 555 31.87 76.96 76.36
N ALA A 556 32.74 77.53 75.53
CA ALA A 556 34.04 78.05 75.94
C ALA A 556 33.93 79.24 76.92
N SER A 557 34.85 79.29 77.89
CA SER A 557 35.02 80.38 78.85
C SER A 557 36.25 81.25 78.52
N LEU A 558 36.20 82.54 78.85
CA LEU A 558 37.19 83.56 78.50
C LEU A 558 37.23 84.65 79.61
N PRO A 559 38.29 85.48 79.71
CA PRO A 559 39.72 85.21 79.48
C PRO A 559 40.65 85.88 80.54
N SER A 560 41.97 85.73 80.41
CA SER A 560 42.95 86.57 81.14
C SER A 560 44.19 86.94 80.29
N LYS A 561 44.72 88.15 80.52
CA LYS A 561 45.84 88.83 79.81
C LYS A 561 46.98 89.14 80.83
N PRO A 562 48.15 89.69 80.43
CA PRO A 562 48.99 89.44 79.24
C PRO A 562 50.52 89.39 79.58
N ASN A 563 51.40 89.04 78.62
CA ASN A 563 52.69 89.78 78.44
C ASN A 563 53.42 89.51 77.10
N LYS A 564 54.46 90.31 76.82
CA LYS A 564 55.31 90.41 75.61
C LYS A 564 56.79 90.57 76.11
N PRO A 565 57.90 90.10 75.45
CA PRO A 565 58.28 90.47 74.07
C PRO A 565 59.10 89.50 73.18
N THR A 566 59.38 90.03 71.97
CA THR A 566 60.26 89.67 70.82
C THR A 566 61.79 89.58 71.16
N PRO A 567 62.75 89.15 70.27
CA PRO A 567 62.75 89.28 68.79
C PRO A 567 63.52 88.25 67.89
N ASN A 568 63.47 88.51 66.56
CA ASN A 568 64.43 88.20 65.47
C ASN A 568 64.78 86.75 65.01
N GLY A 569 65.00 86.61 63.69
CA GLY A 569 65.57 85.46 62.99
C GLY A 569 65.29 85.51 61.48
N GLU A 570 66.29 85.32 60.59
CA GLU A 570 66.19 85.60 59.15
C GLU A 570 67.06 84.63 58.28
N VAL A 571 66.80 84.60 56.96
CA VAL A 571 67.62 84.05 55.84
C VAL A 571 67.59 82.52 55.52
N LYS A 572 67.78 82.23 54.22
CA LYS A 572 68.08 80.94 53.51
C LYS A 572 69.62 80.63 53.57
N PRO A 573 70.33 79.80 52.72
CA PRO A 573 69.98 78.96 51.54
C PRO A 573 70.70 77.57 51.43
N SER A 574 70.63 76.96 50.22
CA SER A 574 71.48 75.87 49.66
C SER A 574 71.32 74.44 50.23
N ALA A 575 71.34 73.33 49.47
CA ALA A 575 72.01 72.86 48.22
C ALA A 575 73.32 72.06 48.45
N ASP A 576 73.73 71.12 47.59
CA ASP A 576 73.12 70.60 46.34
C ASP A 576 72.69 69.10 46.47
N VAL A 577 73.01 68.05 45.69
CA VAL A 577 73.87 67.83 44.50
C VAL A 577 73.29 66.74 43.55
N LYS A 578 74.11 66.10 42.69
CA LYS A 578 73.78 65.34 41.46
C LYS A 578 74.95 64.34 41.16
N PRO A 579 75.19 63.72 39.96
CA PRO A 579 74.44 63.70 38.67
C PRO A 579 74.30 62.33 37.92
N MET A 580 73.49 62.33 36.85
CA MET A 580 73.70 61.63 35.54
C MET A 580 73.61 60.07 35.45
N GLN A 581 73.41 59.46 34.27
CA GLN A 581 73.46 59.99 32.88
C GLN A 581 72.42 59.37 31.91
N GLN A 582 72.21 60.03 30.76
CA GLN A 582 71.45 59.60 29.58
C GLN A 582 72.20 60.10 28.33
N PRO A 583 72.14 59.41 27.18
CA PRO A 583 71.55 60.06 26.00
C PRO A 583 70.84 59.10 25.00
N ASN A 584 70.22 59.51 23.88
CA ASN A 584 69.39 60.67 23.44
C ASN A 584 69.27 60.63 21.88
N ILE A 585 68.47 61.51 21.24
CA ILE A 585 68.43 61.84 19.77
C ILE A 585 67.79 60.73 18.89
N HIS A 586 67.00 60.92 17.82
CA HIS A 586 66.18 61.99 17.16
C HIS A 586 65.34 61.27 16.03
N ASN A 587 64.34 61.75 15.27
CA ASN A 587 63.31 62.83 15.20
C ASN A 587 62.39 62.47 13.95
N GLU A 588 61.26 63.09 13.52
CA GLU A 588 60.47 64.28 13.92
C GLU A 588 59.01 64.31 13.32
N VAL A 589 58.18 65.29 13.76
CA VAL A 589 57.32 66.27 13.00
C VAL A 589 56.83 65.92 11.56
N ARG A 590 55.55 66.12 11.13
CA ARG A 590 54.36 66.84 11.68
C ARG A 590 52.99 66.36 11.08
N LEU A 591 51.89 66.85 11.65
CA LEU A 591 50.47 66.83 11.18
C LEU A 591 50.20 67.89 10.05
N PRO A 592 49.00 68.05 9.40
CA PRO A 592 47.65 67.50 9.73
C PRO A 592 46.66 67.09 8.58
N ALA A 593 45.60 66.36 8.96
CA ALA A 593 44.15 66.47 8.62
C ALA A 593 43.52 66.37 7.18
N THR A 594 42.37 65.65 7.16
CA THR A 594 41.08 65.83 6.41
C THR A 594 40.88 65.54 4.89
N GLY A 595 39.96 64.59 4.61
CA GLY A 595 39.04 64.55 3.43
C GLY A 595 39.60 64.02 2.09
N GLY A 596 38.83 63.40 1.17
CA GLY A 596 37.44 62.93 1.17
C GLY A 596 36.89 62.73 -0.27
N VAL A 597 36.03 61.70 -0.52
CA VAL A 597 35.40 61.27 -1.83
C VAL A 597 36.37 60.98 -3.01
N GLY A 598 36.06 60.14 -4.02
CA GLY A 598 34.94 59.20 -4.27
C GLY A 598 34.81 58.81 -5.77
N ASN A 599 34.22 57.62 -6.10
CA ASN A 599 33.75 57.19 -7.45
C ASN A 599 34.83 56.99 -8.59
N GLU A 600 34.65 56.28 -9.72
CA GLU A 600 33.73 55.19 -10.19
C GLU A 600 34.21 54.59 -11.56
N PHE A 601 33.70 53.42 -12.00
CA PHE A 601 33.76 52.85 -13.39
C PHE A 601 35.17 52.62 -14.05
N THR A 602 35.40 51.93 -15.20
CA THR A 602 34.55 51.25 -16.22
C THR A 602 35.23 50.01 -16.90
N VAL A 603 34.39 49.04 -17.29
CA VAL A 603 34.41 47.96 -18.32
C VAL A 603 35.39 48.02 -19.54
N LEU A 604 35.92 46.86 -19.99
CA LEU A 604 35.92 46.26 -21.38
C LEU A 604 36.67 44.87 -21.38
N PHE A 605 36.14 43.74 -21.92
CA PHE A 605 36.25 43.15 -23.30
C PHE A 605 37.71 42.90 -23.79
N VAL A 606 38.17 41.76 -24.38
CA VAL A 606 37.60 40.81 -25.40
C VAL A 606 38.18 39.35 -25.33
N LEU A 607 37.34 38.35 -25.68
CA LEU A 607 37.51 36.94 -26.17
C LEU A 607 38.89 36.19 -26.25
N GLY A 608 38.87 34.86 -26.00
CA GLY A 608 39.92 33.89 -26.38
C GLY A 608 39.51 32.39 -26.30
N LEU A 609 39.32 31.74 -27.46
CA LEU A 609 38.80 30.36 -27.71
C LEU A 609 39.34 29.18 -26.87
N GLY A 610 38.47 28.17 -26.60
CA GLY A 610 38.88 26.81 -26.22
C GLY A 610 37.75 25.86 -25.75
N PHE A 611 37.20 25.02 -26.64
CA PHE A 611 36.19 23.97 -26.32
C PHE A 611 36.34 22.76 -27.25
N ILE A 612 35.65 21.64 -26.92
CA ILE A 612 35.73 20.28 -27.55
C ILE A 612 37.00 19.54 -27.04
N ILE A 613 36.96 18.32 -26.48
CA ILE A 613 36.06 17.16 -26.64
C ILE A 613 35.52 16.65 -25.28
N ALA A 614 34.20 16.43 -25.17
CA ALA A 614 33.59 15.51 -24.17
C ALA A 614 32.19 14.97 -24.56
N GLY A 615 31.69 15.21 -25.77
CA GLY A 615 30.33 14.87 -26.21
C GLY A 615 30.09 13.39 -26.55
N ALA A 616 30.51 12.46 -25.70
CA ALA A 616 30.74 11.05 -26.06
C ALA A 616 29.84 10.01 -25.35
N TYR A 617 28.81 10.41 -24.57
CA TYR A 617 28.05 9.47 -23.73
C TYR A 617 26.56 9.26 -24.08
N VAL A 618 25.96 10.10 -24.94
CA VAL A 618 24.49 10.12 -25.15
C VAL A 618 24.03 9.33 -26.40
N LEU A 619 24.95 8.85 -27.24
CA LEU A 619 24.63 8.25 -28.56
C LEU A 619 24.75 6.72 -28.64
N LYS A 620 24.83 5.99 -27.50
CA LYS A 620 25.00 4.51 -27.48
C LYS A 620 23.81 3.72 -26.89
N MET A 621 22.62 4.30 -26.74
CA MET A 621 21.39 3.58 -26.34
C MET A 621 20.16 3.91 -27.22
N LYS A 622 20.35 4.03 -28.55
CA LYS A 622 19.24 4.17 -29.50
C LYS A 622 19.46 3.43 -30.84
N ASN A 623 19.92 2.17 -30.78
CA ASN A 623 19.88 1.23 -31.91
C ASN A 623 19.97 -0.23 -31.41
N ARG A 624 18.87 -0.74 -30.84
CA ARG A 624 18.63 -2.18 -30.57
C ARG A 624 17.13 -2.51 -30.67
N LYS A 625 16.59 -2.29 -31.86
CA LYS A 625 15.44 -2.98 -32.46
C LYS A 625 15.78 -3.22 -33.93
N GLU A 626 15.13 -4.20 -34.55
CA GLU A 626 15.46 -4.72 -35.90
C GLU A 626 16.79 -5.49 -35.97
N MET A 627 16.84 -6.61 -35.26
CA MET A 627 16.78 -7.96 -35.84
C MET A 627 15.88 -8.84 -34.97
#